data_AF-A0A3D4ABC7-F1
#
_entry.id   AF-A0A3D4ABC7-F1
#
_cell.length_a   1.000
_cell.length_b   1.000
_cell.length_c   1.000
_cell.angle_alpha   90.00
_cell.angle_beta   90.00
_cell.angle_gamma   90.00
#
_symmetry.space_group_name_H-M   'P 1'
#
loop_
_entity.id
_entity.type
_entity.pdbx_description
1 polymer ?
#
loop_
_entity_poly.entity_id
_entity_poly.type
_entity_poly.pdbx_seq_one_letter_code
_entity_poly.pdbx_strand_id
1 'polypeptide(L)'
;MKRITLKAYRTLRSNAVGFVVAVVCTVVVLITSLQAGVKEDTVAAGTDAPVAAPRKGGAELWSENCVRCHNLRSPSSYSGTQWDVIMLHMRVRANLAPEEHKAILEFLKSAH
;
A
#
# COMPACT_ATOMS: atom_id res chain seq x y z
N MET A 1 -56.78 3.45 -2.20
CA MET A 1 -56.20 2.20 -2.73
C MET A 1 -54.70 2.29 -3.11
N LYS A 2 -53.94 3.36 -2.81
CA LYS A 2 -52.51 3.51 -3.22
C LYS A 2 -51.47 3.19 -2.13
N ARG A 3 -51.88 2.98 -0.86
CA ARG A 3 -50.94 2.81 0.27
C ARG A 3 -50.44 1.37 0.47
N ILE A 4 -51.16 0.38 -0.07
CA ILE A 4 -50.84 -1.05 0.12
C ILE A 4 -49.69 -1.48 -0.82
N THR A 5 -49.63 -0.92 -2.03
CA THR A 5 -48.61 -1.23 -3.04
C THR A 5 -47.23 -0.67 -2.71
N LEU A 6 -47.14 0.50 -2.07
CA LEU A 6 -45.85 1.11 -1.70
C LEU A 6 -45.15 0.35 -0.55
N LYS A 7 -45.93 -0.18 0.40
CA LYS A 7 -45.40 -0.95 1.55
C LYS A 7 -44.89 -2.32 1.08
N ALA A 8 -45.61 -2.97 0.17
CA ALA A 8 -45.17 -4.20 -0.48
C ALA A 8 -43.90 -3.99 -1.33
N TYR A 9 -43.83 -2.91 -2.12
CA TYR A 9 -42.63 -2.56 -2.90
C TYR A 9 -41.41 -2.26 -2.02
N ARG A 10 -41.60 -1.57 -0.88
CA ARG A 10 -40.52 -1.28 0.07
C ARG A 10 -39.99 -2.54 0.74
N THR A 11 -40.87 -3.44 1.19
CA THR A 11 -40.45 -4.72 1.80
C THR A 11 -39.80 -5.66 0.78
N LEU A 12 -40.33 -5.72 -0.44
CA LEU A 12 -39.75 -6.52 -1.53
C LEU A 12 -38.36 -6.00 -1.93
N ARG A 13 -38.18 -4.67 -1.98
CA ARG A 13 -36.88 -4.03 -2.24
C ARG A 13 -35.90 -4.20 -1.08
N SER A 14 -36.34 -4.13 0.18
CA SER A 14 -35.49 -4.39 1.35
C SER A 14 -35.01 -5.85 1.41
N ASN A 15 -35.87 -6.81 1.08
CA ASN A 15 -35.51 -8.24 1.04
C ASN A 15 -34.56 -8.55 -0.13
N ALA A 16 -34.76 -7.93 -1.29
CA ALA A 16 -33.87 -8.07 -2.44
C ALA A 16 -32.48 -7.47 -2.18
N VAL A 17 -32.40 -6.29 -1.56
CA VAL A 17 -31.12 -5.67 -1.18
C VAL A 17 -30.40 -6.50 -0.11
N GLY A 18 -31.13 -7.01 0.89
CA GLY A 18 -30.57 -7.91 1.90
C GLY A 18 -30.01 -9.20 1.30
N PHE A 19 -30.71 -9.80 0.33
CA PHE A 19 -30.25 -11.00 -0.37
C PHE A 19 -29.01 -10.74 -1.23
N VAL A 20 -28.95 -9.63 -1.96
CA VAL A 20 -27.77 -9.25 -2.76
C VAL A 20 -26.56 -9.01 -1.87
N VAL A 21 -26.71 -8.29 -0.75
CA VAL A 21 -25.60 -8.06 0.20
C VAL A 21 -25.11 -9.36 0.83
N ALA A 22 -26.03 -10.27 1.18
CA ALA A 22 -25.67 -11.58 1.73
C ALA A 22 -24.89 -12.43 0.71
N VAL A 23 -25.31 -12.46 -0.56
CA VAL A 23 -24.62 -13.20 -1.64
C VAL A 23 -23.24 -12.60 -1.93
N VAL A 24 -23.10 -11.27 -1.90
CA VAL A 24 -21.79 -10.62 -2.09
C VAL A 24 -20.84 -10.94 -0.94
N CYS A 25 -21.31 -10.89 0.32
CA CYS A 25 -20.49 -11.24 1.48
C CYS A 25 -20.05 -12.71 1.47
N THR A 26 -20.92 -13.65 1.08
CA THR A 26 -20.54 -15.07 1.01
C THR A 26 -19.52 -15.34 -0.09
N VAL A 27 -19.65 -14.68 -1.25
CA VAL A 27 -18.67 -14.79 -2.34
C VAL A 27 -17.30 -14.22 -1.91
N VAL A 28 -17.26 -13.08 -1.23
CA VAL A 28 -16.00 -12.49 -0.74
C VAL A 28 -15.31 -13.41 0.28
N VAL A 29 -16.04 -14.00 1.22
CA VAL A 29 -15.49 -14.95 2.22
C VAL A 29 -14.94 -16.22 1.56
N LEU A 30 -15.59 -16.71 0.51
CA LEU A 30 -15.09 -17.86 -0.26
C LEU A 30 -13.80 -17.52 -1.02
N ILE A 31 -13.69 -16.33 -1.60
CA ILE A 31 -12.48 -15.90 -2.33
C ILE A 31 -11.29 -15.73 -1.38
N THR A 32 -11.48 -15.13 -0.20
CA THR A 32 -10.40 -14.95 0.79
C THR A 32 -9.91 -16.27 1.39
N SER A 33 -10.76 -17.30 1.44
CA SER A 33 -10.39 -18.62 1.98
C SER A 33 -9.46 -19.42 1.05
N LEU A 34 -9.31 -19.01 -0.22
CA LEU A 34 -8.49 -19.72 -1.22
C LEU A 34 -6.99 -19.35 -1.17
N GLN A 35 -6.61 -18.27 -0.48
CA GLN A 35 -5.23 -17.77 -0.45
C GLN A 35 -4.33 -18.42 0.62
N ALA A 36 -4.80 -19.47 1.32
CA ALA A 36 -4.02 -20.14 2.36
C ALA A 36 -2.90 -21.09 1.84
N GLY A 37 -2.63 -21.12 0.52
CA GLY A 37 -1.85 -22.21 -0.10
C GLY A 37 -0.59 -21.86 -0.91
N VAL A 38 -0.26 -20.58 -1.18
CA VAL A 38 0.97 -20.26 -1.92
C VAL A 38 2.03 -19.77 -0.95
N LYS A 39 2.80 -20.71 -0.40
CA LYS A 39 4.12 -20.42 0.16
C LYS A 39 5.10 -20.46 -1.01
N GLU A 40 5.68 -19.31 -1.36
CA GLU A 40 6.84 -19.27 -2.25
C GLU A 40 8.02 -19.87 -1.48
N ASP A 41 8.32 -21.14 -1.73
CA ASP A 41 9.52 -21.79 -1.23
C ASP A 41 10.71 -21.35 -2.11
N THR A 42 11.27 -20.17 -1.85
CA THR A 42 12.60 -19.84 -2.34
C THR A 42 13.64 -20.61 -1.52
N VAL A 43 14.14 -21.70 -2.10
CA VAL A 43 15.37 -22.38 -1.64
C VAL A 43 16.55 -21.46 -1.94
N ALA A 44 17.18 -20.94 -0.89
CA ALA A 44 18.52 -20.34 -0.98
C ALA A 44 19.47 -21.11 -0.06
N ALA A 45 20.52 -21.63 -0.69
CA ALA A 45 21.61 -22.35 -0.08
C ALA A 45 22.32 -21.54 1.02
N GLY A 46 22.79 -22.24 2.04
CA GLY A 46 23.35 -21.67 3.26
C GLY A 46 24.64 -20.88 3.06
N THR A 47 24.76 -19.84 3.88
CA THR A 47 25.99 -19.42 4.58
C THR A 47 25.52 -18.81 5.91
N ASP A 48 26.19 -19.12 7.02
CA ASP A 48 25.94 -18.55 8.36
C ASP A 48 26.34 -17.07 8.46
N ALA A 49 25.88 -16.26 7.51
CA ALA A 49 25.87 -14.81 7.64
C ALA A 49 24.75 -14.44 8.63
N PRO A 50 24.96 -13.48 9.55
CA PRO A 50 23.85 -12.94 10.32
C PRO A 50 22.80 -12.48 9.33
N VAL A 51 21.62 -13.10 9.40
CA VAL A 51 20.48 -12.80 8.53
C VAL A 51 20.20 -11.31 8.70
N ALA A 52 20.66 -10.52 7.73
CA ALA A 52 20.43 -9.09 7.74
C ALA A 52 18.91 -8.91 7.76
N ALA A 53 18.41 -8.21 8.78
CA ALA A 53 16.99 -7.90 8.86
C ALA A 53 16.53 -7.32 7.51
N PRO A 54 15.33 -7.69 7.02
CA PRO A 54 14.84 -7.22 5.74
C PRO A 54 14.94 -5.70 5.68
N ARG A 55 15.69 -5.19 4.69
CA ARG A 55 15.87 -3.75 4.48
C ARG A 55 14.58 -3.18 3.90
N LYS A 56 14.06 -2.11 4.51
CA LYS A 56 12.88 -1.40 4.00
C LYS A 56 13.15 -0.84 2.59
N GLY A 57 12.12 -0.87 1.74
CA GLY A 57 12.20 -0.31 0.38
C GLY A 57 12.18 1.22 0.36
N GLY A 58 12.63 1.82 -0.74
CA GLY A 58 12.68 3.29 -0.89
C GLY A 58 11.31 3.98 -0.75
N ALA A 59 10.25 3.37 -1.28
CA ALA A 59 8.88 3.91 -1.16
C ALA A 59 8.37 3.92 0.29
N GLU A 60 8.69 2.88 1.05
CA GLU A 60 8.32 2.75 2.47
C GLU A 60 9.13 3.72 3.33
N LEU A 61 10.45 3.77 3.13
CA LEU A 61 11.30 4.74 3.81
C LEU A 61 10.89 6.18 3.51
N TRP A 62 10.46 6.47 2.28
CA TRP A 62 9.96 7.79 1.89
C TRP A 62 8.65 8.15 2.61
N SER A 63 7.68 7.23 2.70
CA SER A 63 6.41 7.49 3.39
C SER A 63 6.59 7.64 4.91
N GLU A 64 7.50 6.89 5.51
CA GLU A 64 7.78 6.95 6.95
C GLU A 64 8.58 8.20 7.35
N ASN A 65 9.61 8.57 6.58
CA ASN A 65 10.53 9.62 6.97
C ASN A 65 10.12 11.00 6.48
N CYS A 66 9.57 11.11 5.26
CA CYS A 66 9.38 12.42 4.62
C CYS A 66 8.07 13.11 5.02
N VAL A 67 7.13 12.40 5.65
CA VAL A 67 5.85 12.97 6.13
C VAL A 67 5.98 13.68 7.48
N ARG A 68 7.11 13.48 8.17
CA ARG A 68 7.33 13.92 9.56
C ARG A 68 7.30 15.43 9.73
N CYS A 69 7.59 16.20 8.66
CA CYS A 69 7.72 17.66 8.73
C CYS A 69 6.83 18.42 7.74
N HIS A 70 6.44 17.81 6.63
CA HIS A 70 5.58 18.41 5.62
C HIS A 70 4.87 17.31 4.83
N ASN A 71 3.88 17.71 4.03
CA ASN A 71 3.20 16.78 3.14
C ASN A 71 4.18 16.16 2.14
N LEU A 72 3.98 14.88 1.83
CA LEU A 72 4.78 14.18 0.84
C LEU A 72 4.63 14.86 -0.53
N ARG A 73 5.78 15.12 -1.14
CA ARG A 73 5.84 15.67 -2.48
C ARG A 73 5.95 14.55 -3.49
N SER A 74 5.02 14.45 -4.44
CA SER A 74 5.00 13.39 -5.46
C SER A 74 6.39 13.16 -6.06
N PRO A 75 6.86 11.91 -6.24
CA PRO A 75 8.12 11.59 -6.90
C PRO A 75 8.27 12.25 -8.27
N SER A 76 7.15 12.45 -8.99
CA SER A 76 7.09 13.13 -10.29
C SER A 76 7.21 14.66 -10.25
N SER A 77 7.35 15.27 -9.06
CA SER A 77 7.36 16.74 -8.91
C SER A 77 8.65 17.41 -9.38
N TYR A 78 9.74 16.64 -9.45
CA TYR A 78 11.07 17.15 -9.77
C TYR A 78 11.83 16.14 -10.62
N SER A 79 12.68 16.63 -11.53
CA SER A 79 13.60 15.78 -12.29
C SER A 79 14.58 15.03 -11.38
N GLY A 80 15.15 13.94 -11.88
CA GLY A 80 16.10 13.15 -11.09
C GLY A 80 17.31 13.94 -10.59
N THR A 81 17.80 14.92 -11.36
CA THR A 81 18.91 15.81 -10.95
C THR A 81 18.50 16.81 -9.87
N GLN A 82 17.24 17.28 -9.88
CA GLN A 82 16.71 18.12 -8.81
C GLN A 82 16.57 17.31 -7.51
N TRP A 83 16.13 16.05 -7.62
CA TRP A 83 16.07 15.15 -6.47
C TRP A 83 17.43 14.87 -5.83
N ASP A 84 18.51 14.78 -6.62
CA ASP A 84 19.87 14.62 -6.08
C ASP A 84 20.21 15.76 -5.09
N VAL A 85 19.91 17.01 -5.46
CA VAL A 85 20.15 18.19 -4.61
C VAL A 85 19.20 18.23 -3.41
N ILE A 86 17.91 17.97 -3.63
CA ILE A 86 16.89 17.99 -2.57
C ILE A 86 17.20 16.92 -1.52
N MET A 87 17.55 15.71 -1.95
CA MET A 87 17.86 14.62 -1.04
C MET A 87 19.15 14.84 -0.28
N LEU A 88 20.13 15.56 -0.84
CA LEU A 88 21.32 15.97 -0.09
C LEU A 88 20.95 16.86 1.09
N HIS A 89 20.05 17.82 0.88
CA HIS A 89 19.50 18.64 1.96
C HIS A 89 18.68 17.79 2.95
N MET A 90 17.79 16.93 2.45
CA MET A 90 16.91 16.11 3.29
C MET A 90 17.62 15.03 4.09
N ARG A 91 18.77 14.52 3.63
CA ARG A 91 19.59 13.59 4.42
C ARG A 91 19.91 14.14 5.79
N VAL A 92 20.30 15.42 5.85
CA VAL A 92 20.62 16.10 7.11
C VAL A 92 19.35 16.47 7.86
N ARG A 93 18.33 16.99 7.17
CA ARG A 93 17.08 17.45 7.81
C ARG A 93 16.25 16.33 8.43
N ALA A 94 16.16 15.18 7.77
CA ALA A 94 15.44 14.01 8.24
C ALA A 94 16.34 13.03 9.02
N ASN A 95 17.65 13.32 9.14
CA ASN A 95 18.65 12.49 9.79
C ASN A 95 18.64 11.04 9.27
N LEU A 96 18.74 10.90 7.94
CA LEU A 96 18.69 9.61 7.26
C LEU A 96 20.04 8.90 7.32
N ALA A 97 20.01 7.58 7.57
CA ALA A 97 21.18 6.74 7.35
C ALA A 97 21.61 6.80 5.86
N PRO A 98 22.92 6.60 5.56
CA PRO A 98 23.41 6.63 4.17
C PRO A 98 22.60 5.74 3.21
N GLU A 99 22.21 4.56 3.68
CA GLU A 99 21.51 3.52 2.96
C GLU A 99 20.05 3.89 2.72
N GLU A 100 19.40 4.50 3.72
CA GLU A 100 18.03 5.00 3.60
C GLU A 100 17.96 6.17 2.61
N HIS A 101 18.90 7.11 2.71
CA HIS A 101 19.02 8.21 1.78
C HIS A 101 19.16 7.72 0.34
N LYS A 102 20.03 6.72 0.10
CA LYS A 102 20.22 6.14 -1.23
C LYS A 102 18.94 5.46 -1.74
N ALA A 103 18.30 4.64 -0.90
CA ALA A 103 17.07 3.93 -1.28
C ALA A 103 15.92 4.89 -1.61
N ILE A 104 15.74 5.95 -0.81
CA ILE A 104 14.72 6.98 -1.09
C ILE A 104 15.06 7.73 -2.38
N LEU A 105 16.33 8.10 -2.60
CA LEU A 105 16.75 8.81 -3.80
C LEU A 105 16.52 7.98 -5.07
N GLU A 106 16.85 6.69 -5.04
CA GLU A 106 16.59 5.77 -6.16
C GLU A 106 15.10 5.66 -6.46
N PHE A 107 14.26 5.53 -5.43
CA PHE A 107 12.81 5.53 -5.58
C PHE A 107 12.26 6.85 -6.18
N LEU A 108 12.76 8.01 -5.73
CA LEU A 108 12.31 9.29 -6.25
C LEU A 108 12.69 9.49 -7.72
N LYS A 109 13.85 8.95 -8.13
CA LYS A 109 14.35 9.03 -9.50
C LYS A 109 13.68 8.04 -10.46
N SER A 110 13.13 6.94 -9.97
CA SER A 110 12.47 5.93 -10.82
C SER A 110 11.10 6.38 -11.36
N ALA A 111 10.58 7.52 -10.91
CA ALA A 111 9.33 8.10 -11.38
C ALA A 111 9.44 8.84 -12.74
N HIS A 112 10.64 8.87 -13.34
CA HIS A 112 10.97 9.54 -14.59
C HIS A 112 11.79 8.62 -15.49
#